data_AF-A0AAW0LTP9-F1
#
_entry.id   AF-A0AAW0LTP9-F1
#
_cell.length_a   1.000
_cell.length_b   1.000
_cell.length_c   1.000
_cell.angle_alpha   90.00
_cell.angle_beta   90.00
_cell.angle_gamma   90.00
#
_symmetry.space_group_name_H-M   'P 1'
#
loop_
_entity.id
_entity.type
_entity.pdbx_description
1 polymer ?
#
loop_
_entity_poly.entity_id
_entity_poly.type
_entity_poly.pdbx_seq_one_letter_code
_entity_poly.pdbx_strand_id
1 'polypeptide(L)'
;MATHDVNLNDDITNFKHEAAHAERSRLHLAALKGDWNSIEDMPNIQREITKKRETTLHIAAAANQEEFVKNLVEGMSSDDITAENTVGSTALAYAAATGNVNIAKAMLKKNRDLPNLGSGMKPLLMAALLEHYQMVEHLSRSTRTWEWDIIDQTELFVTYARVGYYGQALEMMKVNSNLATAKNRFNDTALHDSKQIQAHELVKEICVRAYDVESLSENQELSQSLFAAAEVGNVEFLIELIRFDLELALKTDQTNRSIFHIAVKERHESIFSLLHEIGSFKDLIVENITNGGNNMLHLAAKLAPQQKLNAISGAALQLQQELLWFKEVEMVVKSSLKEMKNEAGETPYVLFATMHEELRKDGENWMRNTANSSMVVATLICSIIFAGQPTDGIKHSSENSNLELAFSVSSTIALFCSSTSLIMFLSILTSRYSYNDFLVSLPIKLMIGVASLFI
;
A
#
# COMPACT_ATOMS: atom_id res chain seq x y z
N MET A 1 -38.06 32.39 74.41
CA MET A 1 -36.71 32.72 73.90
C MET A 1 -35.99 31.41 73.63
N ALA A 2 -36.05 30.94 72.40
CA ALA A 2 -35.19 29.87 71.90
C ALA A 2 -34.51 30.46 70.66
N THR A 3 -33.22 30.73 70.77
CA THR A 3 -32.39 31.26 69.69
C THR A 3 -32.26 30.17 68.63
N HIS A 4 -32.65 30.51 67.41
CA HIS A 4 -32.37 29.74 66.20
C HIS A 4 -30.86 29.87 65.94
N ASP A 5 -30.07 28.91 66.43
CA ASP A 5 -28.68 28.76 65.98
C ASP A 5 -28.74 28.29 64.52
N VAL A 6 -28.63 29.27 63.62
CA VAL A 6 -28.34 29.05 62.20
C VAL A 6 -27.02 28.28 62.14
N ASN A 7 -27.01 27.13 61.47
CA ASN A 7 -25.81 26.31 61.32
C ASN A 7 -24.83 26.98 60.33
N LEU A 8 -24.17 28.05 60.76
CA LEU A 8 -23.23 28.85 59.97
C LEU A 8 -22.10 27.99 59.35
N ASN A 9 -21.76 26.84 59.93
CA ASN A 9 -20.72 25.96 59.41
C ASN A 9 -21.12 25.25 58.11
N ASP A 10 -22.40 24.89 57.94
CA ASP A 10 -22.88 24.25 56.71
C ASP A 10 -22.95 25.27 55.55
N ASP A 11 -23.37 26.50 55.82
CA ASP A 11 -23.42 27.56 54.80
C ASP A 11 -22.01 28.04 54.38
N ILE A 12 -21.06 28.14 55.32
CA ILE A 12 -19.67 28.50 55.01
C ILE A 12 -18.97 27.40 54.21
N THR A 13 -19.25 26.13 54.49
CA THR A 13 -18.68 25.00 53.74
C THR A 13 -19.28 24.90 52.34
N ASN A 14 -20.59 25.13 52.18
CA ASN A 14 -21.24 25.16 50.87
C ASN A 14 -20.75 26.34 50.01
N PHE A 15 -20.61 27.54 50.60
CA PHE A 15 -20.10 28.72 49.89
C PHE A 15 -18.65 28.54 49.42
N LYS A 16 -17.79 27.92 50.25
CA LYS A 16 -16.41 27.57 49.86
C LYS A 16 -16.38 26.56 48.72
N HIS A 17 -17.30 25.60 48.72
CA HIS A 17 -17.40 24.59 47.66
C HIS A 17 -17.87 25.19 46.32
N GLU A 18 -18.86 26.09 46.34
CA GLU A 18 -19.33 26.81 45.15
C GLU A 18 -18.26 27.77 44.58
N ALA A 19 -17.57 28.52 45.45
CA ALA A 19 -16.47 29.40 45.05
C ALA A 19 -15.32 28.61 44.40
N ALA A 20 -14.93 27.47 44.99
CA ALA A 20 -13.91 26.59 44.41
C ALA A 20 -14.33 26.00 43.06
N HIS A 21 -15.63 25.71 42.88
CA HIS A 21 -16.17 25.24 41.60
C HIS A 21 -16.17 26.34 40.52
N ALA A 22 -16.53 27.57 40.88
CA ALA A 22 -16.49 28.72 39.99
C ALA A 22 -15.06 29.06 39.55
N GLU A 23 -14.09 29.02 40.46
CA GLU A 23 -12.66 29.20 40.14
C GLU A 23 -12.14 28.13 39.16
N ARG A 24 -12.42 26.85 39.42
CA ARG A 24 -12.04 25.75 38.51
C ARG A 24 -12.65 25.93 37.11
N SER A 25 -13.92 26.36 37.05
CA SER A 25 -14.60 26.62 35.78
C SER A 25 -13.97 27.78 35.02
N ARG A 26 -13.58 28.85 35.72
CA ARG A 26 -12.88 30.00 35.14
C ARG A 26 -11.49 29.62 34.62
N LEU A 27 -10.70 28.88 35.41
CA LEU A 27 -9.39 28.35 34.99
C LEU A 27 -9.52 27.44 33.77
N HIS A 28 -10.51 26.55 33.75
CA HIS A 28 -10.76 25.67 32.63
C HIS A 28 -11.06 26.45 31.34
N LEU A 29 -11.95 27.44 31.41
CA LEU A 29 -12.30 28.26 30.26
C LEU A 29 -11.12 29.12 29.78
N ALA A 30 -10.35 29.70 30.70
CA ALA A 30 -9.17 30.49 30.39
C ALA A 30 -8.10 29.63 29.70
N ALA A 31 -7.78 28.46 30.25
CA ALA A 31 -6.82 27.52 29.67
C ALA A 31 -7.27 27.00 28.28
N LEU A 32 -8.57 26.74 28.10
CA LEU A 32 -9.12 26.31 26.82
C LEU A 32 -9.03 27.40 25.74
N LYS A 33 -9.24 28.66 26.12
CA LYS A 33 -9.25 29.82 25.21
C LYS A 33 -7.89 30.51 25.04
N GLY A 34 -6.91 30.21 25.89
CA GLY A 34 -5.63 30.91 25.96
C GLY A 34 -5.71 32.30 26.61
N ASP A 35 -6.74 32.57 27.42
CA ASP A 35 -6.98 33.89 28.04
C ASP A 35 -6.21 34.03 29.37
N TRP A 36 -4.90 34.25 29.26
CA TRP A 36 -3.99 34.41 30.41
C TRP A 36 -4.36 35.62 31.28
N ASN A 37 -4.65 36.76 30.66
CA ASN A 37 -4.94 38.02 31.36
C ASN A 37 -6.13 37.89 32.31
N SER A 38 -7.12 37.05 31.97
CA SER A 38 -8.28 36.82 32.84
C SER A 38 -7.96 36.11 34.16
N ILE A 39 -6.77 35.50 34.31
CA ILE A 39 -6.39 34.70 35.46
C ILE A 39 -4.99 35.01 36.03
N GLU A 40 -4.26 35.98 35.47
CA GLU A 40 -2.85 36.23 35.83
C GLU A 40 -2.65 36.59 37.31
N ASP A 41 -3.61 37.30 37.91
CA ASP A 41 -3.60 37.66 39.33
C ASP A 41 -4.16 36.55 40.25
N MET A 42 -4.62 35.43 39.69
CA MET A 42 -5.21 34.34 40.47
C MET A 42 -4.11 33.56 41.21
N PRO A 43 -4.22 33.34 42.53
CA PRO A 43 -3.27 32.50 43.22
C PRO A 43 -3.45 31.03 42.80
N ASN A 44 -2.37 30.24 42.84
CA ASN A 44 -2.41 28.79 42.61
C ASN A 44 -3.07 28.41 41.27
N ILE A 45 -2.64 29.04 40.15
CA ILE A 45 -3.20 28.80 38.80
C ILE A 45 -3.05 27.33 38.39
N GLN A 46 -1.91 26.73 38.68
CA GLN A 46 -1.66 25.31 38.40
C GLN A 46 -2.31 24.43 39.47
N ARG A 47 -3.48 23.87 39.16
CA ARG A 47 -4.20 22.95 40.04
C ARG A 47 -5.03 21.97 39.21
N GLU A 48 -5.51 20.89 39.85
CA GLU A 48 -6.49 19.98 39.25
C GLU A 48 -7.83 20.69 39.05
N ILE A 49 -8.33 20.70 37.81
CA ILE A 49 -9.56 21.41 37.43
C ILE A 49 -10.64 20.49 36.84
N THR A 50 -10.31 19.23 36.50
CA THR A 50 -11.29 18.24 36.02
C THR A 50 -11.40 17.01 36.92
N LYS A 51 -12.49 16.24 36.76
CA LYS A 51 -12.68 14.94 37.46
C LYS A 51 -11.63 13.89 37.08
N LYS A 52 -10.97 14.03 35.92
CA LYS A 52 -9.86 13.18 35.48
C LYS A 52 -8.52 13.65 36.04
N ARG A 53 -8.52 14.55 37.03
CA ARG A 53 -7.32 15.16 37.62
C ARG A 53 -6.45 15.89 36.60
N GLU A 54 -7.04 16.36 35.50
CA GLU A 54 -6.31 17.19 34.54
C GLU A 54 -6.07 18.56 35.19
N THR A 55 -4.83 19.02 35.11
CA THR A 55 -4.43 20.33 35.61
C THR A 55 -4.66 21.42 34.57
N THR A 56 -4.58 22.68 34.98
CA THR A 56 -4.61 23.84 34.07
C THR A 56 -3.62 23.68 32.92
N LEU A 57 -2.42 23.16 33.18
CA LEU A 57 -1.42 22.88 32.15
C LEU A 57 -1.85 21.79 31.16
N HIS A 58 -2.52 20.72 31.62
CA HIS A 58 -3.04 19.68 30.71
C HIS A 58 -4.05 20.27 29.73
N ILE A 59 -4.99 21.07 30.24
CA ILE A 59 -6.04 21.68 29.40
C ILE A 59 -5.44 22.67 28.42
N ALA A 60 -4.51 23.53 28.86
CA ALA A 60 -3.85 24.50 27.97
C ALA A 60 -3.00 23.82 26.88
N ALA A 61 -2.28 22.75 27.22
CA ALA A 61 -1.50 21.96 26.27
C ALA A 61 -2.40 21.25 25.24
N ALA A 62 -3.50 20.64 25.71
CA ALA A 62 -4.50 19.99 24.85
C ALA A 62 -5.20 20.98 23.92
N ALA A 63 -5.47 22.18 24.41
CA ALA A 63 -6.07 23.29 23.66
C ALA A 63 -5.07 24.00 22.75
N ASN A 64 -3.80 23.57 22.74
CA ASN A 64 -2.72 24.13 21.92
C ASN A 64 -2.48 25.63 22.14
N GLN A 65 -2.62 26.11 23.38
CA GLN A 65 -2.49 27.52 23.72
C GLN A 65 -1.03 27.87 24.09
N GLU A 66 -0.19 28.08 23.08
CA GLU A 66 1.26 28.21 23.25
C GLU A 66 1.68 29.29 24.25
N GLU A 67 1.16 30.51 24.10
CA GLU A 67 1.54 31.63 24.95
C GLU A 67 1.06 31.45 26.39
N PHE A 68 -0.16 30.92 26.55
CA PHE A 68 -0.71 30.58 27.86
C PHE A 68 0.17 29.53 28.57
N VAL A 69 0.62 28.50 27.84
CA VAL A 69 1.51 27.49 28.41
C VAL A 69 2.87 28.08 28.79
N LYS A 70 3.46 28.95 27.96
CA LYS A 70 4.73 29.61 28.28
C LYS A 70 4.62 30.41 29.58
N ASN A 71 3.62 31.27 29.70
CA ASN A 71 3.39 32.08 30.90
C ASN A 71 3.16 31.20 32.13
N LEU A 72 2.36 30.14 31.99
CA LEU A 72 2.10 29.20 33.08
C LEU A 72 3.38 28.49 33.54
N VAL A 73 4.17 27.95 32.60
CA VAL A 73 5.40 27.17 32.90
C VAL A 73 6.51 28.04 33.47
N GLU A 74 6.60 29.33 33.11
CA GLU A 74 7.56 30.27 33.69
C GLU A 74 7.42 30.37 35.22
N GLY A 75 6.18 30.43 35.71
CA GLY A 75 5.86 30.52 37.15
C GLY A 75 5.84 29.19 37.92
N MET A 76 5.89 28.04 37.24
CA MET A 76 5.79 26.71 37.88
C MET A 76 7.09 26.25 38.54
N SER A 77 7.01 25.30 39.48
CA SER A 77 8.19 24.55 39.93
C SER A 77 8.49 23.36 38.99
N SER A 78 9.64 22.70 39.17
CA SER A 78 10.00 21.47 38.45
C SER A 78 9.10 20.28 38.78
N ASP A 79 8.42 20.33 39.93
CA ASP A 79 7.61 19.21 40.44
C ASP A 79 6.15 19.38 40.00
N ASP A 80 5.64 20.62 39.93
CA ASP A 80 4.26 20.91 39.50
C ASP A 80 4.02 20.54 38.03
N ILE A 81 5.08 20.52 37.21
CA ILE A 81 5.00 20.20 35.78
C ILE A 81 4.90 18.68 35.53
N THR A 82 5.25 17.85 36.51
CA THR A 82 5.23 16.39 36.38
C THR A 82 3.90 15.76 36.79
N ALA A 83 2.90 16.59 37.11
CA ALA A 83 1.58 16.11 37.52
C ALA A 83 0.95 15.18 36.47
N GLU A 84 0.36 14.09 36.94
CA GLU A 84 -0.32 13.09 36.11
C GLU A 84 -1.83 13.16 36.30
N ASN A 85 -2.58 12.96 35.20
CA ASN A 85 -4.02 12.77 35.25
C ASN A 85 -4.38 11.35 35.76
N THR A 86 -5.68 11.01 35.83
CA THR A 86 -6.13 9.67 36.28
C THR A 86 -5.66 8.51 35.42
N VAL A 87 -5.23 8.76 34.19
CA VAL A 87 -4.73 7.75 33.25
C VAL A 87 -3.19 7.65 33.32
N GLY A 88 -2.53 8.49 34.11
CA GLY A 88 -1.07 8.54 34.23
C GLY A 88 -0.37 9.37 33.15
N SER A 89 -1.11 10.18 32.38
CA SER A 89 -0.52 11.05 31.36
C SER A 89 -0.14 12.40 31.95
N THR A 90 1.00 12.93 31.52
CA THR A 90 1.47 14.29 31.85
C THR A 90 0.96 15.30 30.82
N ALA A 91 1.04 16.59 31.13
CA ALA A 91 0.68 17.65 30.19
C ALA A 91 1.55 17.63 28.91
N LEU A 92 2.78 17.14 28.99
CA LEU A 92 3.64 16.97 27.82
C LEU A 92 3.07 15.93 26.84
N ALA A 93 2.37 14.89 27.32
CA ALA A 93 1.70 13.93 26.44
C ALA A 93 0.58 14.60 25.61
N TYR A 94 -0.14 15.56 26.20
CA TYR A 94 -1.15 16.34 25.49
C TYR A 94 -0.52 17.33 24.50
N ALA A 95 0.60 17.97 24.86
CA ALA A 95 1.37 18.79 23.93
C ALA A 95 1.91 17.97 22.75
N ALA A 96 2.34 16.73 23.01
CA ALA A 96 2.75 15.79 21.98
C ALA A 96 1.57 15.40 21.06
N ALA A 97 0.36 15.25 21.62
CA ALA A 97 -0.84 14.95 20.86
C ALA A 97 -1.26 16.08 19.89
N THR A 98 -0.98 17.33 20.25
CA THR A 98 -1.26 18.49 19.38
C THR A 98 -0.16 18.76 18.37
N GLY A 99 1.02 18.12 18.52
CA GLY A 99 2.16 18.32 17.64
C GLY A 99 2.89 19.66 17.81
N ASN A 100 2.53 20.48 18.81
CA ASN A 100 3.14 21.79 19.00
C ASN A 100 4.49 21.70 19.72
N VAL A 101 5.56 21.69 18.93
CA VAL A 101 6.94 21.58 19.40
C VAL A 101 7.37 22.75 20.31
N ASN A 102 6.79 23.94 20.16
CA ASN A 102 7.15 25.09 20.99
C ASN A 102 6.61 24.93 22.42
N ILE A 103 5.40 24.40 22.57
CA ILE A 103 4.83 24.03 23.87
C ILE A 103 5.73 22.98 24.54
N ALA A 104 6.09 21.92 23.82
CA ALA A 104 6.99 20.90 24.34
C ALA A 104 8.35 21.50 24.77
N LYS A 105 8.97 22.33 23.93
CA LYS A 105 10.23 23.02 24.26
C LYS A 105 10.13 23.86 25.54
N ALA A 106 9.03 24.61 25.71
CA ALA A 106 8.80 25.41 26.91
C ALA A 106 8.75 24.52 28.17
N MET A 107 8.02 23.41 28.09
CA MET A 107 7.94 22.44 29.20
C MET A 107 9.30 21.76 29.49
N LEU A 108 10.02 21.34 28.45
CA LEU A 108 11.32 20.66 28.58
C LEU A 108 12.44 21.56 29.10
N LYS A 109 12.34 22.88 28.86
CA LYS A 109 13.23 23.86 29.49
C LYS A 109 13.07 23.85 31.01
N LYS A 110 11.87 23.52 31.52
CA LYS A 110 11.58 23.47 32.95
C LYS A 110 11.98 22.15 33.59
N ASN A 111 11.69 21.03 32.92
CA ASN A 111 12.08 19.70 33.37
C ASN A 111 12.47 18.83 32.16
N ARG A 112 13.76 18.47 32.07
CA ARG A 112 14.30 17.69 30.94
C ARG A 112 13.91 16.22 30.98
N ASP A 113 13.55 15.68 32.15
CA ASP A 113 13.16 14.28 32.30
C ASP A 113 11.69 14.02 31.98
N LEU A 114 10.90 15.07 31.77
CA LEU A 114 9.47 15.02 31.48
C LEU A 114 9.05 14.06 30.33
N PRO A 115 9.83 13.85 29.25
CA PRO A 115 9.49 12.86 28.21
C PRO A 115 9.40 11.41 28.70
N ASN A 116 10.05 11.09 29.82
CA ASN A 116 10.14 9.73 30.37
C ASN A 116 9.12 9.48 31.49
N LEU A 117 8.51 10.54 32.02
CA LEU A 117 7.53 10.50 33.11
C LEU A 117 6.13 10.13 32.60
N GLY A 118 5.22 9.85 33.54
CA GLY A 118 3.89 9.35 33.25
C GLY A 118 3.83 7.83 33.30
N SER A 119 2.93 7.28 34.14
CA SER A 119 2.60 5.85 34.13
C SER A 119 1.63 5.44 33.01
N GLY A 120 1.05 6.44 32.32
CA GLY A 120 0.13 6.28 31.21
C GLY A 120 0.80 6.43 29.86
N MET A 121 0.09 7.00 28.89
CA MET A 121 0.64 7.19 27.56
C MET A 121 1.77 8.24 27.59
N LYS A 122 2.98 7.79 27.25
CA LYS A 122 4.17 8.64 27.22
C LYS A 122 4.16 9.58 26.01
N PRO A 123 4.76 10.78 26.13
CA PRO A 123 4.70 11.80 25.07
C PRO A 123 5.21 11.34 23.70
N LEU A 124 6.33 10.61 23.67
CA LEU A 124 6.90 10.14 22.40
C LEU A 124 5.97 9.16 21.68
N LEU A 125 5.33 8.24 22.43
CA LEU A 125 4.34 7.31 21.87
C LEU A 125 3.13 8.05 21.31
N MET A 126 2.61 9.04 22.04
CA MET A 126 1.49 9.87 21.58
C MET A 126 1.82 10.63 20.28
N ALA A 127 3.01 11.25 20.20
CA ALA A 127 3.47 11.92 18.99
C ALA A 127 3.58 10.96 17.80
N ALA A 128 4.07 9.75 18.03
CA ALA A 128 4.23 8.73 17.00
C ALA A 128 2.88 8.20 16.48
N LEU A 129 1.95 7.90 17.39
CA LEU A 129 0.59 7.44 17.07
C LEU A 129 -0.20 8.45 16.24
N LEU A 130 0.04 9.74 16.47
CA LEU A 130 -0.61 10.84 15.77
C LEU A 130 0.24 11.43 14.64
N GLU A 131 1.32 10.76 14.27
CA GLU A 131 2.18 11.06 13.12
C GLU A 131 2.77 12.48 13.10
N HIS A 132 3.01 13.07 14.29
CA HIS A 132 3.60 14.39 14.43
C HIS A 132 5.12 14.35 14.25
N TYR A 133 5.59 14.23 13.01
CA TYR A 133 7.01 14.01 12.66
C TYR A 133 7.99 14.95 13.39
N GLN A 134 7.73 16.26 13.37
CA GLN A 134 8.60 17.25 14.02
C GLN A 134 8.64 17.07 15.54
N MET A 135 7.53 16.65 16.14
CA MET A 135 7.45 16.36 17.58
C MET A 135 8.21 15.07 17.91
N VAL A 136 8.06 14.02 17.10
CA VAL A 136 8.83 12.77 17.24
C VAL A 136 10.33 13.06 17.19
N GLU A 137 10.80 13.76 16.15
CA GLU A 137 12.23 14.13 16.03
C GLU A 137 12.73 14.94 17.23
N HIS A 138 11.90 15.84 17.76
CA HIS A 138 12.25 16.63 18.92
C HIS A 138 12.34 15.80 20.20
N LEU A 139 11.32 14.99 20.49
CA LEU A 139 11.22 14.20 21.72
C LEU A 139 12.17 12.99 21.73
N SER A 140 12.44 12.36 20.58
CA SER A 140 13.34 11.20 20.49
C SER A 140 14.73 11.51 21.07
N ARG A 141 15.24 12.74 20.90
CA ARG A 141 16.55 13.16 21.40
C ARG A 141 16.67 13.19 22.93
N SER A 142 15.56 13.30 23.64
CA SER A 142 15.49 13.44 25.11
C SER A 142 14.79 12.28 25.81
N THR A 143 14.20 11.36 25.05
CA THR A 143 13.50 10.19 25.57
C THR A 143 14.47 9.02 25.70
N ARG A 144 14.54 8.43 26.89
CA ARG A 144 15.35 7.25 27.22
C ARG A 144 14.46 6.01 27.14
N THR A 145 14.10 5.61 25.92
CA THR A 145 13.16 4.49 25.69
C THR A 145 13.63 3.17 26.29
N TRP A 146 14.94 2.97 26.46
CA TRP A 146 15.51 1.78 27.10
C TRP A 146 15.21 1.65 28.60
N GLU A 147 14.80 2.74 29.27
CA GLU A 147 14.36 2.74 30.67
C GLU A 147 12.87 2.40 30.82
N TRP A 148 12.11 2.40 29.72
CA TRP A 148 10.69 2.07 29.75
C TRP A 148 10.49 0.57 29.98
N ASP A 149 9.31 0.18 30.46
CA ASP A 149 8.97 -1.24 30.53
C ASP A 149 8.84 -1.85 29.13
N ILE A 150 8.89 -3.19 29.07
CA ILE A 150 8.86 -3.91 27.80
C ILE A 150 7.57 -3.70 27.02
N ILE A 151 6.44 -3.42 27.69
CA ILE A 151 5.14 -3.23 27.06
C ILE A 151 5.15 -1.90 26.31
N ASP A 152 5.60 -0.83 26.96
CA ASP A 152 5.73 0.50 26.36
C ASP A 152 6.77 0.54 25.23
N GLN A 153 7.91 -0.15 25.41
CA GLN A 153 8.91 -0.29 24.35
C GLN A 153 8.33 -1.00 23.12
N THR A 154 7.59 -2.10 23.34
CA THR A 154 6.96 -2.87 22.26
C THR A 154 5.91 -2.04 21.53
N GLU A 155 5.06 -1.32 22.27
CA GLU A 155 4.04 -0.46 21.66
C GLU A 155 4.65 0.63 20.77
N LEU A 156 5.71 1.29 21.24
CA LEU A 156 6.41 2.31 20.46
C LEU A 156 7.10 1.71 19.23
N PHE A 157 7.75 0.55 19.38
CA PHE A 157 8.43 -0.14 18.28
C PHE A 157 7.47 -0.55 17.17
N VAL A 158 6.35 -1.21 17.52
CA VAL A 158 5.32 -1.60 16.56
C VAL A 158 4.69 -0.37 15.91
N THR A 159 4.45 0.70 16.68
CA THR A 159 3.95 1.97 16.14
C THR A 159 4.91 2.56 15.12
N TYR A 160 6.21 2.64 15.43
CA TYR A 160 7.23 3.14 14.51
C TYR A 160 7.31 2.34 13.22
N ALA A 161 7.27 1.00 13.31
CA ALA A 161 7.27 0.13 12.13
C ALA A 161 6.03 0.38 11.25
N ARG A 162 4.85 0.54 11.86
CA ARG A 162 3.57 0.77 11.17
C ARG A 162 3.51 2.12 10.46
N VAL A 163 3.94 3.19 11.10
CA VAL A 163 3.83 4.57 10.57
C VAL A 163 5.06 5.02 9.77
N GLY A 164 6.10 4.18 9.68
CA GLY A 164 7.26 4.43 8.82
C GLY A 164 8.46 5.12 9.47
N TYR A 165 8.56 5.14 10.81
CA TYR A 165 9.74 5.62 11.54
C TYR A 165 10.83 4.55 11.63
N TYR A 166 11.27 4.02 10.48
CA TYR A 166 12.16 2.85 10.40
C TYR A 166 13.52 3.07 11.07
N GLY A 167 14.09 4.29 10.97
CA GLY A 167 15.37 4.62 11.61
C GLY A 167 15.31 4.51 13.13
N GLN A 168 14.25 5.06 13.73
CA GLN A 168 14.02 4.99 15.17
C GLN A 168 13.69 3.57 15.63
N ALA A 169 12.91 2.81 14.85
CA ALA A 169 12.63 1.40 15.12
C ALA A 169 13.94 0.56 15.12
N LEU A 170 14.82 0.78 14.15
CA LEU A 170 16.14 0.14 14.08
C LEU A 170 17.01 0.49 15.28
N GLU A 171 17.03 1.74 15.72
CA GLU A 171 17.76 2.16 16.93
C GLU A 171 17.23 1.48 18.19
N MET A 172 15.91 1.41 18.37
CA MET A 172 15.30 0.70 19.49
C MET A 172 15.69 -0.78 19.48
N MET A 173 15.63 -1.41 18.31
CA MET A 173 15.99 -2.81 18.18
C MET A 173 17.47 -3.04 18.49
N LYS A 174 18.39 -2.17 18.04
CA LYS A 174 19.82 -2.25 18.40
C LYS A 174 20.07 -2.32 19.90
N VAL A 175 19.23 -1.66 20.70
CA VAL A 175 19.31 -1.70 22.16
C VAL A 175 18.63 -2.95 22.74
N ASN A 176 17.45 -3.32 22.21
CA ASN A 176 16.69 -4.46 22.67
C ASN A 176 16.22 -5.33 21.50
N SER A 177 16.94 -6.42 21.23
CA SER A 177 16.66 -7.34 20.11
C SER A 177 15.34 -8.09 20.26
N ASN A 178 14.84 -8.28 21.48
CA ASN A 178 13.60 -9.02 21.73
C ASN A 178 12.37 -8.29 21.17
N LEU A 179 12.48 -7.00 20.84
CA LEU A 179 11.41 -6.24 20.20
C LEU A 179 11.06 -6.77 18.80
N ALA A 180 11.99 -7.45 18.12
CA ALA A 180 11.79 -7.98 16.78
C ALA A 180 10.59 -8.94 16.67
N THR A 181 10.34 -9.72 17.72
CA THR A 181 9.25 -10.71 17.80
C THR A 181 8.17 -10.35 18.81
N ALA A 182 8.31 -9.20 19.48
CA ALA A 182 7.40 -8.78 20.54
C ALA A 182 6.04 -8.34 19.97
N LYS A 183 4.98 -8.71 20.67
CA LYS A 183 3.60 -8.36 20.31
C LYS A 183 3.09 -7.23 21.19
N ASN A 184 2.49 -6.22 20.56
CA ASN A 184 1.85 -5.13 21.29
C ASN A 184 0.56 -5.61 22.00
N ARG A 185 -0.16 -4.68 22.65
CA ARG A 185 -1.44 -4.98 23.34
C ARG A 185 -2.55 -5.47 22.41
N PHE A 186 -2.42 -5.24 21.11
CA PHE A 186 -3.35 -5.66 20.06
C PHE A 186 -2.92 -6.98 19.40
N ASN A 187 -1.85 -7.60 19.89
CA ASN A 187 -1.25 -8.82 19.35
C ASN A 187 -0.60 -8.64 17.95
N ASP A 188 -0.23 -7.41 17.60
CA ASP A 188 0.52 -7.10 16.37
C ASP A 188 2.03 -7.08 16.64
N THR A 189 2.84 -7.57 15.69
CA THR A 189 4.29 -7.27 15.62
C THR A 189 4.58 -6.16 14.61
N ALA A 190 5.84 -5.72 14.57
CA ALA A 190 6.33 -4.78 13.56
C ALA A 190 6.19 -5.29 12.11
N LEU A 191 6.03 -6.59 11.88
CA LEU A 191 5.93 -7.18 10.54
C LEU A 191 4.50 -7.14 9.97
N HIS A 192 3.48 -6.88 10.79
CA HIS A 192 2.07 -7.02 10.42
C HIS A 192 1.63 -6.11 9.25
N ASP A 193 2.29 -4.97 9.02
CA ASP A 193 1.87 -3.98 7.99
C ASP A 193 3.03 -3.32 7.20
N SER A 194 4.19 -3.97 7.10
CA SER A 194 5.38 -3.40 6.44
C SER A 194 5.29 -3.38 4.90
N LYS A 195 4.50 -2.46 4.34
CA LYS A 195 4.21 -2.36 2.89
C LYS A 195 5.21 -1.53 2.07
N GLN A 196 6.27 -0.97 2.66
CA GLN A 196 7.15 0.00 1.99
C GLN A 196 8.62 -0.43 1.88
N ILE A 197 9.30 0.08 0.85
CA ILE A 197 10.69 -0.20 0.47
C ILE A 197 11.72 0.12 1.57
N GLN A 198 11.47 1.14 2.42
CA GLN A 198 12.35 1.44 3.56
C GLN A 198 12.15 0.48 4.74
N ALA A 199 11.07 -0.30 4.74
CA ALA A 199 10.89 -1.40 5.67
C ALA A 199 11.86 -2.55 5.38
N HIS A 200 12.49 -2.63 4.21
CA HIS A 200 13.42 -3.73 3.88
C HIS A 200 14.59 -3.85 4.87
N GLU A 201 15.21 -2.74 5.28
CA GLU A 201 16.33 -2.78 6.23
C GLU A 201 15.85 -3.18 7.64
N LEU A 202 14.70 -2.66 8.07
CA LEU A 202 14.10 -3.04 9.35
C LEU A 202 13.69 -4.51 9.36
N VAL A 203 13.06 -4.99 8.29
CA VAL A 203 12.64 -6.38 8.13
C VAL A 203 13.84 -7.30 8.10
N LYS A 204 14.90 -6.95 7.36
CA LYS A 204 16.14 -7.72 7.32
C LYS A 204 16.74 -7.89 8.72
N GLU A 205 16.85 -6.80 9.46
CA GLU A 205 17.40 -6.84 10.82
C GLU A 205 16.46 -7.58 11.79
N ILE A 206 15.14 -7.48 11.62
CA ILE A 206 14.15 -8.30 12.35
C ILE A 206 14.33 -9.79 12.02
N CYS A 207 14.46 -10.16 10.75
CA CYS A 207 14.64 -11.54 10.29
C CYS A 207 15.95 -12.15 10.80
N VAL A 208 17.06 -11.41 10.75
CA VAL A 208 18.35 -11.84 11.32
C VAL A 208 18.19 -12.23 12.79
N ARG A 209 17.49 -11.39 13.57
CA ARG A 209 17.37 -11.58 15.02
C ARG A 209 16.29 -12.58 15.41
N ALA A 210 15.22 -12.67 14.63
CA ALA A 210 14.18 -13.68 14.84
C ALA A 210 14.71 -15.08 14.54
N TYR A 211 15.61 -15.24 13.55
CA TYR A 211 16.28 -16.50 13.25
C TYR A 211 17.13 -17.05 14.41
N ASP A 212 17.74 -16.16 15.21
CA ASP A 212 18.51 -16.55 16.39
C ASP A 212 17.63 -17.09 17.54
N VAL A 213 16.32 -16.81 17.51
CA VAL A 213 15.38 -17.17 18.58
C VAL A 213 14.54 -18.41 18.19
N GLU A 214 14.05 -18.48 16.95
CA GLU A 214 13.25 -19.58 16.39
C GLU A 214 13.52 -19.73 14.89
N SER A 215 13.18 -20.88 14.28
CA SER A 215 13.25 -20.99 12.82
C SER A 215 12.25 -20.00 12.18
N LEU A 216 12.70 -19.18 11.22
CA LEU A 216 11.81 -18.18 10.58
C LEU A 216 10.60 -18.82 9.92
N SER A 217 10.77 -20.05 9.44
CA SER A 217 9.71 -20.84 8.84
C SER A 217 8.61 -21.19 9.86
N GLU A 218 8.88 -21.24 11.16
CA GLU A 218 7.85 -21.46 12.20
C GLU A 218 7.10 -20.19 12.60
N ASN A 219 7.56 -19.01 12.18
CA ASN A 219 6.93 -17.74 12.51
C ASN A 219 5.65 -17.51 11.68
N GLN A 220 4.50 -17.62 12.35
CA GLN A 220 3.18 -17.44 11.73
C GLN A 220 2.97 -16.04 11.15
N GLU A 221 3.49 -15.00 11.80
CA GLU A 221 3.30 -13.61 11.35
C GLU A 221 4.16 -13.29 10.14
N LEU A 222 5.41 -13.77 10.13
CA LEU A 222 6.25 -13.69 8.94
C LEU A 222 5.61 -14.41 7.74
N SER A 223 5.00 -15.58 7.99
CA SER A 223 4.27 -16.32 6.97
C SER A 223 3.09 -15.50 6.42
N GLN A 224 2.35 -14.80 7.29
CA GLN A 224 1.26 -13.91 6.85
C GLN A 224 1.79 -12.74 6.01
N SER A 225 2.85 -12.06 6.45
CA SER A 225 3.45 -10.95 5.70
C SER A 225 4.01 -11.40 4.35
N LEU A 226 4.59 -12.61 4.29
CA LEU A 226 5.06 -13.24 3.05
C LEU A 226 3.93 -13.40 2.03
N PHE A 227 2.78 -13.96 2.43
CA PHE A 227 1.64 -14.11 1.52
C PHE A 227 0.99 -12.77 1.15
N ALA A 228 0.86 -11.84 2.11
CA ALA A 228 0.34 -10.50 1.85
C ALA A 228 1.20 -9.75 0.82
N ALA A 229 2.54 -9.85 0.92
CA ALA A 229 3.46 -9.28 -0.06
C ALA A 229 3.27 -9.89 -1.46
N ALA A 230 3.05 -11.20 -1.54
CA ALA A 230 2.75 -11.88 -2.80
C ALA A 230 1.41 -11.45 -3.40
N GLU A 231 0.38 -11.19 -2.60
CA GLU A 231 -0.92 -10.72 -3.09
C GLU A 231 -0.84 -9.31 -3.69
N VAL A 232 -0.10 -8.39 -3.05
CA VAL A 232 0.03 -7.01 -3.53
C VAL A 232 1.11 -6.83 -4.61
N GLY A 233 1.99 -7.81 -4.80
CA GLY A 233 3.04 -7.76 -5.83
C GLY A 233 4.36 -7.11 -5.37
N ASN A 234 4.66 -7.11 -4.06
CA ASN A 234 5.91 -6.54 -3.52
C ASN A 234 7.09 -7.52 -3.72
N VAL A 235 7.68 -7.49 -4.91
CA VAL A 235 8.72 -8.45 -5.32
C VAL A 235 10.04 -8.24 -4.58
N GLU A 236 10.41 -6.99 -4.30
CA GLU A 236 11.67 -6.65 -3.62
C GLU A 236 11.70 -7.24 -2.21
N PHE A 237 10.61 -7.10 -1.46
CA PHE A 237 10.47 -7.68 -0.12
C PHE A 237 10.58 -9.22 -0.16
N LEU A 238 9.94 -9.86 -1.14
CA LEU A 238 9.99 -11.32 -1.29
C LEU A 238 11.39 -11.81 -1.66
N ILE A 239 12.11 -11.11 -2.55
CA ILE A 239 13.50 -11.44 -2.89
C ILE A 239 14.37 -11.42 -1.63
N GLU A 240 14.25 -10.38 -0.80
CA GLU A 240 15.04 -10.27 0.42
C GLU A 240 14.72 -11.41 1.42
N LEU A 241 13.45 -11.75 1.62
CA LEU A 241 13.07 -12.86 2.51
C LEU A 241 13.56 -14.23 1.99
N ILE A 242 13.37 -14.53 0.70
CA ILE A 242 13.76 -15.82 0.11
C ILE A 242 15.29 -15.97 0.07
N ARG A 243 16.03 -14.88 -0.12
CA ARG A 243 17.50 -14.90 -0.01
C ARG A 243 17.97 -15.18 1.40
N PHE A 244 17.23 -14.72 2.40
CA PHE A 244 17.55 -14.94 3.80
C PHE A 244 17.25 -16.39 4.21
N ASP A 245 16.05 -16.89 3.89
CA ASP A 245 15.63 -18.26 4.15
C ASP A 245 14.83 -18.81 2.96
N LEU A 246 15.46 -19.73 2.21
CA LEU A 246 14.88 -20.34 1.03
C LEU A 246 13.68 -21.25 1.36
N GLU A 247 13.55 -21.75 2.60
CA GLU A 247 12.40 -22.56 3.01
C GLU A 247 11.09 -21.75 3.02
N LEU A 248 11.17 -20.42 3.15
CA LEU A 248 10.01 -19.54 3.06
C LEU A 248 9.31 -19.64 1.69
N ALA A 249 10.07 -19.90 0.61
CA ALA A 249 9.50 -20.09 -0.72
C ALA A 249 8.59 -21.34 -0.81
N LEU A 250 8.81 -22.32 0.07
CA LEU A 250 8.02 -23.57 0.13
C LEU A 250 6.77 -23.45 0.99
N LYS A 251 6.63 -22.37 1.78
CA LYS A 251 5.47 -22.20 2.65
C LYS A 251 4.20 -22.13 1.83
N THR A 252 3.15 -22.71 2.39
CA THR A 252 1.81 -22.67 1.81
C THR A 252 0.82 -22.02 2.77
N ASP A 253 -0.15 -21.32 2.19
CA ASP A 253 -1.27 -20.77 2.94
C ASP A 253 -2.26 -21.87 3.34
N GLN A 254 -3.34 -21.48 4.01
CA GLN A 254 -4.45 -22.35 4.40
C GLN A 254 -5.16 -23.10 3.24
N THR A 255 -4.92 -22.68 1.99
CA THR A 255 -5.45 -23.32 0.77
C THR A 255 -4.39 -24.12 0.01
N ASN A 256 -3.25 -24.36 0.63
CA ASN A 256 -2.08 -25.02 0.07
C ASN A 256 -1.44 -24.27 -1.11
N ARG A 257 -1.54 -22.93 -1.15
CA ARG A 257 -0.90 -22.06 -2.16
C ARG A 257 0.40 -21.51 -1.62
N SER A 258 1.49 -21.63 -2.39
CA SER A 258 2.70 -20.84 -2.15
C SER A 258 2.58 -19.42 -2.73
N ILE A 259 3.56 -18.57 -2.43
CA ILE A 259 3.67 -17.23 -3.03
C ILE A 259 3.62 -17.24 -4.56
N PHE A 260 4.10 -18.30 -5.21
CA PHE A 260 4.08 -18.44 -6.67
C PHE A 260 2.68 -18.75 -7.22
N HIS A 261 1.86 -19.48 -6.46
CA HIS A 261 0.46 -19.70 -6.83
C HIS A 261 -0.34 -18.40 -6.73
N ILE A 262 -0.05 -17.59 -5.70
CA ILE A 262 -0.63 -16.26 -5.54
C ILE A 262 -0.19 -15.37 -6.70
N ALA A 263 1.11 -15.34 -7.04
CA ALA A 263 1.63 -14.58 -8.17
C ALA A 263 0.96 -14.97 -9.50
N VAL A 264 0.71 -16.27 -9.72
CA VAL A 264 -0.02 -16.77 -10.89
C VAL A 264 -1.45 -16.25 -10.94
N LYS A 265 -2.17 -16.34 -9.81
CA LYS A 265 -3.55 -15.86 -9.68
C LYS A 265 -3.65 -14.35 -9.90
N GLU A 266 -2.73 -13.57 -9.33
CA GLU A 266 -2.78 -12.10 -9.31
C GLU A 266 -2.04 -11.43 -10.49
N ARG A 267 -1.45 -12.20 -11.42
CA ARG A 267 -0.67 -11.71 -12.58
C ARG A 267 0.56 -10.89 -12.17
N HIS A 268 1.32 -11.40 -11.21
CA HIS A 268 2.59 -10.81 -10.79
C HIS A 268 3.75 -11.55 -11.46
N GLU A 269 4.05 -11.16 -12.70
CA GLU A 269 5.08 -11.76 -13.54
C GLU A 269 6.46 -11.76 -12.87
N SER A 270 6.85 -10.64 -12.24
CA SER A 270 8.15 -10.52 -11.57
C SER A 270 8.31 -11.53 -10.43
N ILE A 271 7.27 -11.76 -9.62
CA ILE A 271 7.31 -12.76 -8.54
C ILE A 271 7.35 -14.17 -9.13
N PHE A 272 6.54 -14.44 -10.16
CA PHE A 272 6.54 -15.74 -10.82
C PHE A 272 7.90 -16.08 -11.43
N SER A 273 8.60 -15.09 -11.99
CA SER A 273 9.93 -15.28 -12.58
C SER A 273 10.98 -15.80 -11.60
N LEU A 274 10.85 -15.48 -10.31
CA LEU A 274 11.74 -16.00 -9.25
C LEU A 274 11.68 -17.53 -9.12
N LEU A 275 10.62 -18.17 -9.62
CA LEU A 275 10.47 -19.63 -9.63
C LEU A 275 11.58 -20.30 -10.47
N HIS A 276 12.12 -19.60 -11.46
CA HIS A 276 13.25 -20.06 -12.26
C HIS A 276 14.60 -19.92 -11.54
N GLU A 277 14.68 -19.07 -10.51
CA GLU A 277 15.91 -18.77 -9.78
C GLU A 277 16.14 -19.71 -8.58
N ILE A 278 15.07 -20.24 -7.97
CA ILE A 278 15.13 -21.09 -6.76
C ILE A 278 15.58 -22.56 -7.01
N GLY A 279 16.08 -22.87 -8.21
CA GLY A 279 16.66 -24.18 -8.52
C GLY A 279 15.67 -25.35 -8.45
N SER A 280 16.07 -26.45 -7.80
CA SER A 280 15.27 -27.69 -7.71
C SER A 280 14.04 -27.57 -6.79
N PHE A 281 14.00 -26.56 -5.91
CA PHE A 281 12.85 -26.33 -5.01
C PHE A 281 11.57 -26.02 -5.78
N LYS A 282 11.68 -25.48 -7.01
CA LYS A 282 10.52 -25.22 -7.86
C LYS A 282 9.67 -26.47 -8.12
N ASP A 283 10.27 -27.65 -8.17
CA ASP A 283 9.54 -28.90 -8.47
C ASP A 283 8.57 -29.25 -7.33
N LEU A 284 8.95 -28.99 -6.08
CA LEU A 284 8.09 -29.15 -4.91
C LEU A 284 6.93 -28.16 -4.95
N ILE A 285 7.20 -26.93 -5.38
CA ILE A 285 6.20 -25.87 -5.46
C ILE A 285 5.17 -26.16 -6.56
N VAL A 286 5.63 -26.54 -7.75
CA VAL A 286 4.76 -26.78 -8.93
C VAL A 286 3.82 -27.97 -8.73
N GLU A 287 4.20 -28.93 -7.88
CA GLU A 287 3.38 -30.10 -7.54
C GLU A 287 2.27 -29.83 -6.52
N ASN A 288 2.27 -28.66 -5.86
CA ASN A 288 1.24 -28.34 -4.88
C ASN A 288 -0.15 -28.23 -5.54
N ILE A 289 -1.11 -28.93 -4.92
CA ILE A 289 -2.51 -28.90 -5.31
C ILE A 289 -3.29 -28.19 -4.21
N THR A 290 -4.05 -27.17 -4.60
CA THR A 290 -4.88 -26.41 -3.67
C THR A 290 -6.09 -27.21 -3.19
N ASN A 291 -6.73 -26.76 -2.11
CA ASN A 291 -7.89 -27.42 -1.49
C ASN A 291 -9.11 -27.61 -2.43
N GLY A 292 -9.12 -27.08 -3.65
CA GLY A 292 -10.15 -27.32 -4.67
C GLY A 292 -9.69 -28.20 -5.84
N GLY A 293 -8.61 -28.96 -5.65
CA GLY A 293 -7.98 -29.78 -6.70
C GLY A 293 -7.29 -28.97 -7.80
N ASN A 294 -7.13 -27.66 -7.63
CA ASN A 294 -6.51 -26.80 -8.64
C ASN A 294 -4.99 -26.82 -8.48
N ASN A 295 -4.27 -27.17 -9.54
CA ASN A 295 -2.84 -26.89 -9.67
C ASN A 295 -2.59 -25.45 -10.15
N MET A 296 -1.32 -25.06 -10.25
CA MET A 296 -0.90 -23.73 -10.69
C MET A 296 -1.50 -23.31 -12.05
N LEU A 297 -1.65 -24.24 -13.00
CA LEU A 297 -2.20 -23.93 -14.32
C LEU A 297 -3.71 -23.66 -14.28
N HIS A 298 -4.46 -24.30 -13.37
CA HIS A 298 -5.85 -23.94 -13.11
C HIS A 298 -6.00 -22.52 -12.52
N LEU A 299 -5.00 -22.04 -11.76
CA LEU A 299 -5.01 -20.65 -11.25
C LEU A 299 -4.77 -19.65 -12.38
N ALA A 300 -3.88 -19.97 -13.32
CA ALA A 300 -3.69 -19.19 -14.55
C ALA A 300 -4.95 -19.21 -15.45
N ALA A 301 -5.75 -20.28 -15.37
CA ALA A 301 -6.98 -20.44 -16.14
C ALA A 301 -8.13 -19.49 -15.74
N LYS A 302 -8.09 -18.97 -14.51
CA LYS A 302 -9.10 -18.01 -14.01
C LYS A 302 -8.82 -16.62 -14.57
N LEU A 303 -9.86 -15.82 -14.76
CA LEU A 303 -9.73 -14.42 -15.19
C LEU A 303 -8.83 -13.62 -14.24
N ALA A 304 -7.95 -12.79 -14.82
CA ALA A 304 -7.13 -11.84 -14.08
C ALA A 304 -7.96 -10.88 -13.21
N PRO A 305 -7.35 -10.30 -12.14
CA PRO A 305 -7.95 -9.19 -11.41
C PRO A 305 -8.37 -8.06 -12.36
N GLN A 306 -9.53 -7.46 -12.10
CA GLN A 306 -10.16 -6.53 -13.04
C GLN A 306 -9.27 -5.31 -13.34
N GLN A 307 -8.47 -4.84 -12.38
CA GLN A 307 -7.52 -3.74 -12.62
C GLN A 307 -6.43 -4.11 -13.64
N LYS A 308 -5.95 -5.37 -13.65
CA LYS A 308 -4.96 -5.87 -14.60
C LYS A 308 -5.58 -6.09 -15.98
N LEU A 309 -6.77 -6.68 -16.03
CA LEU A 309 -7.48 -6.94 -17.28
C LEU A 309 -7.83 -5.63 -18.01
N ASN A 310 -8.34 -4.63 -17.27
CA ASN A 310 -8.74 -3.33 -17.84
C ASN A 310 -7.58 -2.42 -18.24
N ALA A 311 -6.34 -2.75 -17.85
CA ALA A 311 -5.16 -1.97 -18.26
C ALA A 311 -4.87 -2.13 -19.77
N ILE A 312 -5.36 -3.20 -20.40
CA ILE A 312 -5.16 -3.49 -21.81
C ILE A 312 -6.37 -3.01 -22.61
N SER A 313 -6.13 -2.25 -23.67
CA SER A 313 -7.19 -1.74 -24.53
C SER A 313 -7.60 -2.78 -25.58
N GLY A 314 -8.89 -3.10 -25.63
CA GLY A 314 -9.47 -4.01 -26.62
C GLY A 314 -9.51 -5.48 -26.17
N ALA A 315 -10.69 -6.08 -26.26
CA ALA A 315 -10.95 -7.43 -25.75
C ALA A 315 -10.07 -8.51 -26.40
N ALA A 316 -9.69 -8.36 -27.67
CA ALA A 316 -8.81 -9.34 -28.32
C ALA A 316 -7.38 -9.30 -27.78
N LEU A 317 -6.86 -8.10 -27.45
CA LEU A 317 -5.54 -7.95 -26.85
C LEU A 317 -5.53 -8.40 -25.39
N GLN A 318 -6.62 -8.15 -24.65
CA GLN A 318 -6.84 -8.71 -23.31
C GLN A 318 -6.77 -10.24 -23.34
N LEU A 319 -7.53 -10.87 -24.26
CA LEU A 319 -7.49 -12.33 -24.40
C LEU A 319 -6.12 -12.86 -24.84
N GLN A 320 -5.43 -12.16 -25.74
CA GLN A 320 -4.08 -12.53 -26.15
C GLN A 320 -3.12 -12.55 -24.95
N GLN A 321 -3.17 -11.55 -24.08
CA GLN A 321 -2.32 -11.50 -22.90
C GLN A 321 -2.64 -12.64 -21.92
N GLU A 322 -3.91 -12.93 -21.67
CA GLU A 322 -4.31 -14.04 -20.80
C GLU A 322 -3.86 -15.39 -21.37
N LEU A 323 -3.90 -15.57 -22.70
CA LEU A 323 -3.37 -16.75 -23.37
C LEU A 323 -1.84 -16.86 -23.25
N LEU A 324 -1.12 -15.76 -23.44
CA LEU A 324 0.34 -15.72 -23.25
C LEU A 324 0.69 -16.10 -21.81
N TRP A 325 0.01 -15.52 -20.82
CA TRP A 325 0.22 -15.87 -19.42
C TRP A 325 -0.06 -17.34 -19.12
N PHE A 326 -1.17 -17.87 -19.64
CA PHE A 326 -1.49 -19.29 -19.50
C PHE A 326 -0.39 -20.18 -20.10
N LYS A 327 0.18 -19.79 -21.26
CA LYS A 327 1.29 -20.49 -21.90
C LYS A 327 2.59 -20.40 -21.11
N GLU A 328 2.92 -19.25 -20.55
CA GLU A 328 4.10 -19.09 -19.68
C GLU A 328 4.02 -20.04 -18.47
N VAL A 329 2.88 -20.08 -17.79
CA VAL A 329 2.68 -21.00 -16.66
C VAL A 329 2.69 -22.47 -17.13
N GLU A 330 2.11 -22.77 -18.30
CA GLU A 330 2.10 -24.12 -18.89
C GLU A 330 3.52 -24.65 -19.18
N MET A 331 4.50 -23.80 -19.45
CA MET A 331 5.89 -24.21 -19.68
C MET A 331 6.56 -24.75 -18.41
N VAL A 332 6.12 -24.30 -17.22
CA VAL A 332 6.71 -24.71 -15.94
C VAL A 332 6.03 -25.97 -15.39
N VAL A 333 4.74 -26.16 -15.70
CA VAL A 333 3.94 -27.28 -15.19
C VAL A 333 4.27 -28.60 -15.91
N LYS A 334 4.44 -29.69 -15.14
CA LYS A 334 4.68 -31.06 -15.66
C LYS A 334 3.50 -31.56 -16.48
N SER A 335 3.76 -32.40 -17.48
CA SER A 335 2.72 -32.92 -18.40
C SER A 335 1.54 -33.60 -17.70
N SER A 336 1.77 -34.31 -16.60
CA SER A 336 0.70 -34.96 -15.81
C SER A 336 -0.29 -33.95 -15.21
N LEU A 337 0.18 -32.76 -14.84
CA LEU A 337 -0.64 -31.71 -14.24
C LEU A 337 -1.43 -30.93 -15.29
N LYS A 338 -1.00 -30.93 -16.56
CA LYS A 338 -1.74 -30.27 -17.67
C LYS A 338 -3.09 -30.91 -17.94
N GLU A 339 -3.21 -32.22 -17.69
CA GLU A 339 -4.44 -33.00 -17.90
C GLU A 339 -5.15 -33.37 -16.60
N MET A 340 -4.59 -32.95 -15.45
CA MET A 340 -5.21 -33.19 -14.14
C MET A 340 -6.54 -32.45 -14.08
N LYS A 341 -7.57 -33.11 -13.55
CA LYS A 341 -8.87 -32.51 -13.31
C LYS A 341 -8.94 -31.96 -11.89
N ASN A 342 -9.50 -30.77 -11.74
CA ASN A 342 -9.86 -30.24 -10.43
C ASN A 342 -11.09 -30.97 -9.84
N GLU A 343 -11.55 -30.55 -8.67
CA GLU A 343 -12.73 -31.16 -8.02
C GLU A 343 -14.03 -30.99 -8.83
N ALA A 344 -14.11 -29.98 -9.69
CA ALA A 344 -15.21 -29.79 -10.63
C ALA A 344 -15.12 -30.69 -11.88
N GLY A 345 -14.05 -31.47 -12.02
CA GLY A 345 -13.84 -32.38 -13.15
C GLY A 345 -13.26 -31.70 -14.40
N GLU A 346 -12.81 -30.46 -14.29
CA GLU A 346 -12.29 -29.65 -15.39
C GLU A 346 -10.76 -29.74 -15.46
N THR A 347 -10.19 -29.81 -16.66
CA THR A 347 -8.75 -29.60 -16.86
C THR A 347 -8.43 -28.10 -16.90
N PRO A 348 -7.17 -27.68 -16.71
CA PRO A 348 -6.81 -26.27 -16.79
C PRO A 348 -7.25 -25.58 -18.08
N TYR A 349 -7.11 -26.26 -19.23
CA TYR A 349 -7.51 -25.70 -20.52
C TYR A 349 -9.04 -25.59 -20.66
N VAL A 350 -9.79 -26.59 -20.19
CA VAL A 350 -11.26 -26.52 -20.18
C VAL A 350 -11.73 -25.37 -19.31
N LEU A 351 -11.16 -25.23 -18.10
CA LEU A 351 -11.47 -24.11 -17.21
C LEU A 351 -11.13 -22.77 -17.87
N PHE A 352 -9.98 -22.64 -18.54
CA PHE A 352 -9.58 -21.41 -19.24
C PHE A 352 -10.62 -21.04 -20.30
N ALA A 353 -10.98 -22.00 -21.15
CA ALA A 353 -11.96 -21.80 -22.22
C ALA A 353 -13.35 -21.42 -21.68
N THR A 354 -13.77 -22.01 -20.56
CA THR A 354 -15.05 -21.66 -19.92
C THR A 354 -15.01 -20.24 -19.35
N MET A 355 -13.95 -19.89 -18.61
CA MET A 355 -13.83 -18.59 -17.94
C MET A 355 -13.65 -17.42 -18.92
N HIS A 356 -13.05 -17.65 -20.08
CA HIS A 356 -12.73 -16.61 -21.06
C HIS A 356 -13.67 -16.58 -22.28
N GLU A 357 -14.77 -17.34 -22.29
CA GLU A 357 -15.65 -17.43 -23.46
C GLU A 357 -16.32 -16.11 -23.82
N GLU A 358 -16.76 -15.33 -22.83
CA GLU A 358 -17.30 -13.99 -23.07
C GLU A 358 -16.22 -13.05 -23.63
N LEU A 359 -15.02 -13.06 -23.04
CA LEU A 359 -13.89 -12.27 -23.54
C LEU A 359 -13.48 -12.67 -24.97
N ARG A 360 -13.60 -13.94 -25.32
CA ARG A 360 -13.38 -14.45 -26.69
C ARG A 360 -14.40 -13.90 -27.66
N LYS A 361 -15.69 -13.91 -27.32
CA LYS A 361 -16.75 -13.31 -28.15
C LYS A 361 -16.54 -11.82 -28.33
N ASP A 362 -16.20 -11.10 -27.26
CA ASP A 362 -15.91 -9.68 -27.31
C ASP A 362 -14.65 -9.38 -28.14
N GLY A 363 -13.62 -10.21 -28.02
CA GLY A 363 -12.41 -10.14 -28.83
C GLY A 363 -12.68 -10.40 -30.32
N GLU A 364 -13.53 -11.38 -30.64
CA GLU A 364 -13.98 -11.65 -31.99
C GLU A 364 -14.71 -10.43 -32.56
N ASN A 365 -15.67 -9.89 -31.82
CA ASN A 365 -16.44 -8.73 -32.24
C ASN A 365 -15.55 -7.49 -32.44
N TRP A 366 -14.64 -7.23 -31.49
CA TRP A 366 -13.64 -6.16 -31.60
C TRP A 366 -12.78 -6.31 -32.86
N MET A 367 -12.33 -7.53 -33.17
CA MET A 367 -11.54 -7.79 -34.36
C MET A 367 -12.32 -7.63 -35.65
N ARG A 368 -13.55 -8.13 -35.72
CA ARG A 368 -14.41 -7.97 -36.90
C ARG A 368 -14.72 -6.50 -37.17
N ASN A 369 -15.06 -5.74 -36.13
CA ASN A 369 -15.36 -4.31 -36.26
C ASN A 369 -14.13 -3.51 -36.71
N THR A 370 -12.97 -3.77 -36.09
CA THR A 370 -11.71 -3.13 -36.48
C THR A 370 -11.34 -3.44 -37.94
N ALA A 371 -11.48 -4.70 -38.36
CA ALA A 371 -11.23 -5.12 -39.73
C ALA A 371 -12.20 -4.45 -40.71
N ASN A 372 -13.50 -4.44 -40.43
CA ASN A 372 -14.51 -3.80 -41.28
C ASN A 372 -14.25 -2.30 -41.45
N SER A 373 -14.01 -1.57 -40.35
CA SER A 373 -13.71 -0.14 -40.41
C SER A 373 -12.44 0.13 -41.20
N SER A 374 -11.39 -0.68 -41.01
CA SER A 374 -10.12 -0.50 -41.71
C SER A 374 -10.19 -0.88 -43.19
N MET A 375 -11.01 -1.86 -43.56
CA MET A 375 -11.28 -2.21 -44.97
C MET A 375 -11.93 -1.06 -45.73
N VAL A 376 -12.85 -0.32 -45.10
CA VAL A 376 -13.46 0.87 -45.71
C VAL A 376 -12.38 1.92 -45.99
N VAL A 377 -11.51 2.19 -45.02
CA VAL A 377 -10.40 3.15 -45.20
C VAL A 377 -9.44 2.70 -46.30
N ALA A 378 -9.02 1.42 -46.30
CA ALA A 378 -8.17 0.86 -47.35
C ALA A 378 -8.84 1.00 -48.73
N THR A 379 -10.12 0.67 -48.85
CA THR A 379 -10.86 0.78 -50.11
C THR A 379 -10.93 2.23 -50.60
N LEU A 380 -11.11 3.20 -49.70
CA LEU A 380 -11.10 4.63 -50.02
C LEU A 380 -9.72 5.09 -50.50
N ILE A 381 -8.64 4.70 -49.82
CA ILE A 381 -7.27 5.02 -50.23
C ILE A 381 -7.00 4.47 -51.63
N CYS A 382 -7.29 3.19 -51.86
CA CYS A 382 -7.15 2.56 -53.17
C CYS A 382 -7.94 3.30 -54.26
N SER A 383 -9.17 3.71 -53.96
CA SER A 383 -10.04 4.42 -54.90
C SER A 383 -9.51 5.82 -55.24
N ILE A 384 -9.02 6.57 -54.25
CA ILE A 384 -8.43 7.90 -54.43
C ILE A 384 -7.18 7.83 -55.30
N ILE A 385 -6.29 6.87 -55.04
CA ILE A 385 -5.05 6.71 -55.81
C ILE A 385 -5.36 6.33 -57.26
N PHE A 386 -6.35 5.46 -57.48
CA PHE A 386 -6.79 5.06 -58.81
C PHE A 386 -7.43 6.22 -59.59
N ALA A 387 -8.27 7.03 -58.93
CA ALA A 387 -8.89 8.21 -59.54
C ALA A 387 -7.88 9.33 -59.84
N GLY A 388 -6.80 9.43 -59.07
CA GLY A 388 -5.72 10.42 -59.26
C GLY A 388 -4.67 10.04 -60.31
N GLN A 389 -4.79 8.88 -60.97
CA GLN A 389 -3.86 8.52 -62.05
C GLN A 389 -4.13 9.38 -63.30
N PRO A 390 -3.08 9.92 -63.95
CA PRO A 390 -3.26 10.70 -65.17
C PRO A 390 -3.85 9.83 -66.29
N THR A 391 -5.07 10.17 -66.69
CA THR A 391 -5.70 9.63 -67.90
C THR A 391 -5.08 10.33 -69.11
N ASP A 392 -4.38 9.56 -69.94
CA ASP A 392 -3.83 9.91 -71.27
C ASP A 392 -2.32 10.20 -71.34
N GLY A 393 -1.71 9.53 -72.32
CA GLY A 393 -0.27 9.41 -72.51
C GLY A 393 0.47 10.70 -72.85
N ILE A 394 1.60 10.87 -72.18
CA ILE A 394 2.82 11.58 -72.60
C ILE A 394 2.60 12.83 -73.46
N LYS A 395 2.58 13.99 -72.80
CA LYS A 395 3.32 15.16 -73.30
C LYS A 395 4.21 15.68 -72.17
N HIS A 396 5.48 15.25 -72.20
CA HIS A 396 6.53 15.83 -71.37
C HIS A 396 6.82 17.26 -71.84
N SER A 397 6.35 18.25 -71.08
CA SER A 397 7.02 19.54 -70.98
C SER A 397 7.68 19.58 -69.61
N SER A 398 8.95 19.17 -69.58
CA SER A 398 9.74 18.99 -68.37
C SER A 398 9.99 20.31 -67.65
N GLU A 399 9.51 20.42 -66.43
CA GLU A 399 10.25 21.14 -65.39
C GLU A 399 10.48 20.31 -64.11
N ASN A 400 9.89 19.12 -63.94
CA ASN A 400 10.16 18.27 -62.77
C ASN A 400 9.93 16.76 -62.99
N SER A 401 10.71 16.11 -63.86
CA SER A 401 10.66 14.65 -64.10
C SER A 401 10.83 13.80 -62.84
N ASN A 402 11.61 14.31 -61.87
CA ASN A 402 11.82 13.63 -60.59
C ASN A 402 10.55 13.63 -59.71
N LEU A 403 9.72 14.67 -59.80
CA LEU A 403 8.46 14.76 -59.05
C LEU A 403 7.40 13.80 -59.63
N GLU A 404 7.31 13.70 -60.95
CA GLU A 404 6.44 12.74 -61.64
C GLU A 404 6.82 11.29 -61.31
N LEU A 405 8.12 10.98 -61.34
CA LEU A 405 8.63 9.67 -60.97
C LEU A 405 8.35 9.36 -59.49
N ALA A 406 8.62 10.31 -58.59
CA ALA A 406 8.33 10.16 -57.17
C ALA A 406 6.83 9.92 -56.90
N PHE A 407 5.95 10.68 -57.56
CA PHE A 407 4.50 10.49 -57.48
C PHE A 407 4.05 9.11 -57.99
N SER A 408 4.56 8.66 -59.14
CA SER A 408 4.23 7.35 -59.72
C SER A 408 4.69 6.19 -58.84
N VAL A 409 5.92 6.26 -58.31
CA VAL A 409 6.47 5.26 -57.39
C VAL A 409 5.66 5.22 -56.09
N SER A 410 5.36 6.38 -55.51
CA SER A 410 4.59 6.48 -54.25
C SER A 410 3.16 5.96 -54.42
N SER A 411 2.50 6.29 -55.54
CA SER A 411 1.16 5.78 -55.87
C SER A 411 1.15 4.25 -56.03
N THR A 412 2.18 3.69 -56.66
CA THR A 412 2.32 2.25 -56.83
C THR A 412 2.49 1.56 -55.48
N ILE A 413 3.37 2.08 -54.62
CA ILE A 413 3.58 1.55 -53.26
C ILE A 413 2.28 1.61 -52.46
N ALA A 414 1.60 2.75 -52.46
CA ALA A 414 0.36 2.93 -51.70
C ALA A 414 -0.76 1.99 -52.20
N LEU A 415 -0.85 1.70 -53.50
CA LEU A 415 -1.80 0.70 -54.03
C LEU A 415 -1.48 -0.72 -53.55
N PHE A 416 -0.21 -1.12 -53.56
CA PHE A 416 0.21 -2.43 -53.06
C PHE A 416 -0.04 -2.55 -51.55
N CYS A 417 0.30 -1.52 -50.78
CA CYS A 417 0.09 -1.46 -49.34
C CYS A 417 -1.41 -1.49 -48.99
N SER A 418 -2.23 -0.68 -49.66
CA SER A 418 -3.67 -0.68 -49.50
C SER A 418 -4.32 -2.02 -49.87
N SER A 419 -3.86 -2.68 -50.95
CA SER A 419 -4.36 -3.99 -51.36
C SER A 419 -3.97 -5.08 -50.35
N THR A 420 -2.72 -5.05 -49.88
CA THR A 420 -2.23 -5.93 -48.82
C THR A 420 -3.06 -5.76 -47.54
N SER A 421 -3.32 -4.52 -47.14
CA SER A 421 -4.17 -4.19 -46.00
C SER A 421 -5.56 -4.81 -46.12
N LEU A 422 -6.21 -4.65 -47.28
CA LEU A 422 -7.53 -5.21 -47.56
C LEU A 422 -7.56 -6.74 -47.45
N ILE A 423 -6.55 -7.41 -48.02
CA ILE A 423 -6.42 -8.87 -47.95
C ILE A 423 -6.25 -9.33 -46.50
N MET A 424 -5.42 -8.65 -45.71
CA MET A 424 -5.20 -9.00 -44.31
C MET A 424 -6.48 -8.84 -43.47
N PHE A 425 -7.21 -7.74 -43.63
CA PHE A 425 -8.47 -7.54 -42.92
C PHE A 425 -9.56 -8.51 -43.38
N LEU A 426 -9.64 -8.85 -44.67
CA LEU A 426 -10.53 -9.90 -45.15
C LEU A 426 -10.17 -11.28 -44.55
N SER A 427 -8.87 -11.56 -44.38
CA SER A 427 -8.39 -12.75 -43.69
C SER A 427 -8.79 -12.79 -42.22
N ILE A 428 -8.89 -11.65 -41.54
CA ILE A 428 -9.42 -11.56 -40.17
C ILE A 428 -10.91 -11.93 -40.16
N LEU A 429 -11.72 -11.33 -41.04
CA LEU A 429 -13.17 -11.60 -41.10
C LEU A 429 -13.52 -13.07 -41.38
N THR A 430 -12.66 -13.78 -42.09
CA THR A 430 -12.83 -15.20 -42.47
C THR A 430 -12.15 -16.17 -41.49
N SER A 431 -11.55 -15.68 -40.41
CA SER A 431 -10.89 -16.52 -39.41
C SER A 431 -11.89 -17.27 -38.53
N ARG A 432 -11.43 -18.36 -37.89
CA ARG A 432 -12.26 -19.25 -37.04
C ARG A 432 -12.49 -18.72 -35.63
N TYR A 433 -11.65 -17.80 -35.16
CA TYR A 433 -11.69 -17.23 -33.80
C TYR A 433 -11.63 -18.28 -32.67
N SER A 434 -10.84 -19.33 -32.90
CA SER A 434 -10.43 -20.23 -31.82
C SER A 434 -9.41 -19.56 -30.91
N TYR A 435 -9.25 -20.03 -29.66
CA TYR A 435 -8.29 -19.45 -28.71
C TYR A 435 -6.86 -19.36 -29.28
N ASN A 436 -6.38 -20.40 -29.96
CA ASN A 436 -5.05 -20.38 -30.59
C ASN A 436 -4.92 -19.32 -31.70
N ASP A 437 -6.03 -18.93 -32.35
CA ASP A 437 -5.98 -17.87 -33.37
C ASP A 437 -5.67 -16.51 -32.73
N PHE A 438 -6.13 -16.25 -31.49
CA PHE A 438 -5.85 -15.01 -30.75
C PHE A 438 -4.40 -14.91 -30.26
N LEU A 439 -3.67 -16.03 -30.15
CA LEU A 439 -2.30 -16.02 -29.65
C LEU A 439 -1.31 -15.45 -30.69
N VAL A 440 -1.43 -15.89 -31.95
CA VAL A 440 -0.45 -15.60 -33.02
C VAL A 440 -1.10 -15.11 -34.31
N SER A 441 -2.07 -15.87 -34.83
CA SER A 441 -2.62 -15.66 -36.17
C SER A 441 -3.33 -14.31 -36.34
N LEU A 442 -4.32 -14.01 -35.49
CA LEU A 442 -5.11 -12.78 -35.56
C LEU A 442 -4.27 -11.52 -35.27
N PRO A 443 -3.42 -11.48 -34.21
CA PRO A 443 -2.53 -10.35 -33.96
C PRO A 443 -1.57 -10.05 -35.12
N ILE A 444 -0.94 -11.07 -35.70
CA ILE A 444 -0.05 -10.88 -36.86
C ILE A 444 -0.84 -10.32 -38.05
N LYS A 445 -2.03 -10.87 -38.32
CA LYS A 445 -2.87 -10.37 -39.41
C LYS A 445 -3.25 -8.91 -39.21
N LEU A 446 -3.63 -8.54 -37.99
CA LEU A 446 -3.96 -7.17 -37.61
C LEU A 446 -2.75 -6.24 -37.82
N MET A 447 -1.57 -6.62 -37.31
CA MET A 447 -0.36 -5.82 -37.43
C MET A 447 0.03 -5.58 -38.88
N ILE A 448 0.05 -6.61 -39.72
CA ILE A 448 0.39 -6.46 -41.15
C ILE A 448 -0.67 -5.59 -41.84
N GLY A 449 -1.96 -5.82 -41.55
CA GLY A 449 -3.06 -5.05 -42.13
C GLY A 449 -2.98 -3.56 -41.80
N VAL A 450 -2.76 -3.23 -40.52
CA VAL A 450 -2.61 -1.86 -40.03
C VAL A 450 -1.31 -1.22 -40.53
N ALA A 451 -0.17 -1.91 -40.45
CA ALA A 451 1.11 -1.38 -40.94
C ALA A 451 1.05 -1.06 -42.45
N SER A 452 0.44 -1.95 -43.24
CA SER A 452 0.22 -1.72 -44.67
C SER A 452 -0.83 -0.65 -44.96
N LEU A 453 -1.67 -0.28 -43.99
CA LEU A 453 -2.64 0.82 -44.15
C LEU A 453 -1.98 2.19 -43.97
N PHE A 454 -0.94 2.27 -43.12
CA PHE A 454 -0.24 3.50 -42.79
C PHE A 454 0.86 3.88 -43.78
N ILE A 455 1.39 2.91 -44.54
CA ILE A 455 2.31 3.10 -45.67
C ILE A 455 1.50 3.45 -46.91
#